data_AF-A0A2V9U935-F1
#
_entry.id   AF-A0A2V9U935-F1
#
_cell.length_a   1.000
_cell.length_b   1.000
_cell.length_c   1.000
_cell.angle_alpha   90.00
_cell.angle_beta   90.00
_cell.angle_gamma   90.00
#
_symmetry.space_group_name_H-M   'P 1'
#
loop_
_entity.id
_entity.type
_entity.pdbx_description
1 polymer ?
#
loop_
_entity_poly.entity_id
_entity_poly.type
_entity_poly.pdbx_seq_one_letter_code
_entity_poly.pdbx_strand_id
1 'polypeptide(L)' 'MGTDSNSENEEASFVEFRRKVRSAEVLSSAMERLLRSLQFSGRVSVVVQNGRVLKSGYEEGYFRQPEAG' A
#
# COMPACT_ATOMS: atom_id res chain seq x y z
N MET A 1 9.45 20.93 -31.27
CA MET A 1 10.13 21.11 -29.97
C MET A 1 9.02 21.21 -28.94
N GLY A 2 8.78 20.12 -28.20
CA GLY A 2 7.56 19.95 -27.40
C GLY A 2 7.54 18.56 -26.78
N THR A 3 8.52 18.30 -25.92
CA THR A 3 8.68 17.01 -25.20
C THR A 3 8.92 17.21 -23.70
N ASP A 4 9.22 18.44 -23.25
CA ASP A 4 9.75 18.68 -21.91
C ASP A 4 8.64 18.70 -20.83
N SER A 5 7.45 19.17 -21.18
CA SER A 5 6.32 19.29 -20.25
C SER A 5 5.71 17.95 -19.81
N ASN A 6 5.88 16.88 -20.61
CA ASN A 6 5.38 15.56 -20.22
C ASN A 6 6.34 14.89 -19.22
N SER A 7 7.65 15.09 -19.39
CA SER A 7 8.67 14.52 -18.50
C SER A 7 8.67 15.14 -17.11
N GLU A 8 8.43 16.45 -16.99
CA GLU A 8 8.30 17.14 -15.69
C GLU A 8 7.10 16.61 -14.87
N ASN A 9 5.98 16.35 -15.55
CA ASN A 9 4.77 15.79 -14.91
C ASN A 9 4.97 14.34 -14.45
N GLU A 10 5.70 13.54 -15.22
CA GLU A 10 6.07 12.16 -14.85
C GLU A 10 7.01 12.15 -13.63
N GLU A 11 7.99 13.05 -13.58
CA GLU A 11 8.89 13.19 -12.43
C GLU A 11 8.13 13.60 -11.16
N ALA A 12 7.25 14.61 -11.27
CA ALA A 12 6.40 15.04 -10.16
C ALA A 12 5.51 13.90 -9.64
N SER A 13 4.91 13.12 -10.55
CA SER A 13 4.09 11.96 -10.22
C SER A 13 4.88 10.88 -9.47
N PHE A 14 6.13 10.62 -9.89
CA PHE A 14 6.99 9.64 -9.23
C PHE A 14 7.48 10.12 -7.86
N VAL A 15 7.79 11.40 -7.71
CA VAL A 15 8.11 12.02 -6.41
C VAL A 15 6.94 11.88 -5.45
N GLU A 16 5.72 12.18 -5.89
CA GLU A 16 4.51 12.01 -5.09
C GLU A 16 4.27 10.55 -4.70
N PHE A 17 4.39 9.62 -5.66
CA PHE A 17 4.26 8.19 -5.41
C PHE A 17 5.24 7.73 -4.32
N ARG A 18 6.53 8.07 -4.45
CA ARG A 18 7.55 7.72 -3.43
C ARG A 18 7.23 8.32 -2.07
N ARG A 19 6.73 9.56 -2.02
CA ARG A 19 6.32 10.20 -0.76
C ARG A 19 5.21 9.39 -0.09
N LYS A 20 4.16 9.02 -0.84
CA LYS A 20 3.03 8.23 -0.31
C LYS A 20 3.47 6.86 0.17
N VAL A 21 4.33 6.16 -0.57
CA VAL A 21 4.89 4.85 -0.15
C VAL A 21 5.66 4.98 1.17
N ARG A 22 6.54 5.99 1.29
CA ARG A 22 7.34 6.19 2.50
C ARG A 22 6.49 6.54 3.72
N SER A 23 5.46 7.34 3.53
CA SER A 23 4.52 7.73 4.60
C SER A 23 3.47 6.66 4.90
N ALA A 24 3.50 5.50 4.24
CA ALA A 24 2.46 4.48 4.32
C ALA A 24 1.03 4.97 3.93
N GLU A 25 0.93 6.06 3.16
CA GLU A 25 -0.33 6.68 2.69
C GLU A 25 -0.87 6.01 1.40
N VAL A 26 -0.48 4.75 1.12
CA VAL A 26 -0.83 4.06 -0.13
C VAL A 26 -2.20 3.38 -0.09
N LEU A 27 -2.78 3.23 1.10
CA LEU A 27 -4.08 2.60 1.28
C LEU A 27 -5.20 3.59 1.05
N SER A 28 -6.29 3.13 0.43
CA SER A 28 -7.51 3.94 0.39
C SER A 28 -8.08 4.09 1.80
N SER A 29 -8.71 5.22 2.09
CA SER A 29 -9.33 5.44 3.41
C SER A 29 -10.40 4.40 3.75
N ALA A 30 -11.04 3.80 2.73
CA ALA A 30 -11.98 2.70 2.92
C ALA A 30 -11.28 1.43 3.43
N MET A 31 -10.11 1.09 2.86
CA MET A 31 -9.31 -0.07 3.30
C MET A 31 -8.81 0.13 4.74
N GLU A 32 -8.31 1.32 5.07
CA GLU A 32 -7.84 1.58 6.44
C GLU A 32 -8.95 1.47 7.48
N ARG A 33 -10.15 1.98 7.18
CA ARG A 33 -11.32 1.83 8.07
C ARG A 33 -11.66 0.36 8.30
N LEU A 34 -11.62 -0.45 7.24
CA LEU A 34 -11.91 -1.88 7.32
C LEU A 34 -10.85 -2.61 8.17
N LEU A 35 -9.56 -2.37 7.93
CA LEU A 35 -8.47 -2.97 8.71
C LEU A 35 -8.58 -2.62 10.19
N ARG A 36 -8.93 -1.37 10.50
CA ARG A 36 -9.19 -0.93 11.88
C ARG A 36 -10.40 -1.64 12.49
N SER A 37 -11.52 -1.75 11.78
CA SER A 37 -12.70 -2.45 12.29
C SER A 37 -12.48 -3.94 12.52
N LEU A 38 -11.64 -4.57 11.69
CA LEU A 38 -11.26 -5.98 11.83
C LEU A 38 -10.23 -6.21 12.94
N GLN A 39 -9.68 -5.16 13.54
CA GLN A 39 -8.50 -5.24 14.43
C GLN A 39 -7.38 -6.06 13.77
N PHE A 40 -7.19 -5.86 12.46
CA PHE A 40 -6.29 -6.69 11.66
C PHE A 40 -4.86 -6.55 12.16
N SER A 41 -4.26 -7.67 12.54
CA SER A 41 -2.91 -7.74 13.11
C SER A 41 -1.92 -8.51 12.23
N GLY A 42 -2.30 -8.72 10.98
CA GLY A 42 -1.53 -9.44 9.98
C GLY A 42 -0.72 -8.55 9.04
N ARG A 43 -0.34 -9.10 7.88
CA ARG A 43 0.38 -8.40 6.82
C ARG A 43 -0.42 -8.44 5.52
N VAL A 44 -0.52 -7.32 4.82
CA VAL A 44 -1.06 -7.24 3.45
C VAL A 44 0.08 -6.92 2.49
N SER A 45 0.23 -7.70 1.42
CA SER A 45 1.27 -7.52 0.39
C SER A 45 0.63 -7.34 -0.99
N VAL A 46 1.07 -6.33 -1.74
CA VAL A 46 0.63 -6.06 -3.11
C VAL A 46 1.86 -5.97 -4.01
N VAL A 47 1.84 -6.72 -5.11
CA VAL A 47 2.88 -6.68 -6.15
C VAL A 47 2.33 -5.92 -7.34
N VAL A 48 3.00 -4.82 -7.72
CA VAL A 48 2.65 -3.97 -8.86
C VAL A 48 3.73 -4.05 -9.93
N GLN A 49 3.33 -4.24 -11.19
CA GLN A 49 4.22 -4.19 -12.35
C GLN A 49 3.51 -3.46 -13.50
N ASN A 50 4.23 -2.59 -14.22
CA ASN A 50 3.70 -1.82 -15.35
C ASN A 50 2.39 -1.08 -15.01
N GLY A 51 2.31 -0.48 -13.82
CA GLY A 51 1.12 0.25 -13.34
C GLY A 51 -0.09 -0.62 -12.99
N ARG A 52 0.06 -1.95 -12.94
CA ARG A 52 -1.03 -2.90 -12.65
C ARG A 52 -0.70 -3.78 -11.46
N VAL A 53 -1.72 -4.13 -10.69
CA VAL A 53 -1.60 -5.13 -9.63
C VAL A 53 -1.51 -6.51 -10.28
N LEU A 54 -0.44 -7.26 -9.95
CA LEU A 54 -0.26 -8.63 -10.42
C LEU A 54 -0.68 -9.66 -9.37
N LYS A 55 -0.38 -9.37 -8.10
CA LYS A 55 -0.69 -10.25 -6.99
C LYS A 55 -1.05 -9.44 -5.76
N SER A 56 -2.06 -9.91 -5.05
CA SER A 56 -2.41 -9.47 -3.71
C SER A 56 -2.46 -10.69 -2.78
N GLY A 57 -1.96 -10.55 -1.56
CA GLY A 57 -2.06 -11.56 -0.53
C GLY A 57 -2.14 -10.93 0.85
N TYR A 58 -2.76 -11.63 1.79
CA TYR A 58 -2.76 -11.26 3.19
C TYR A 58 -2.42 -12.47 4.05
N GLU A 59 -1.71 -12.23 5.14
CA GLU A 59 -1.37 -13.21 6.16
C GLU A 59 -1.96 -12.69 7.46
N GLU A 60 -2.94 -13.38 8.03
CA GLU A 60 -3.44 -13.04 9.37
C GLU A 60 -2.41 -13.49 10.41
N GLY A 61 -2.05 -12.60 11.32
CA GLY A 61 -1.19 -12.95 12.45
C GLY A 61 -1.96 -13.84 13.42
N TYR A 62 -1.62 -15.13 13.48
CA TYR A 62 -2.08 -16.02 14.56
C TYR A 62 -1.33 -15.62 15.85
N PHE A 63 -1.87 -14.69 16.62
CA PHE A 63 -1.50 -14.60 18.03
C PHE A 63 -2.13 -15.79 18.74
N ARG A 64 -1.40 -16.91 18.88
CA ARG A 64 -1.69 -17.83 19.98
C ARG A 64 -1.40 -17.03 21.25
N GLN A 65 -2.43 -16.57 21.96
CA GLN A 65 -2.27 -16.40 23.40
C GLN A 65 -1.76 -17.74 23.91
N PRO A 66 -0.63 -17.81 24.63
CA PRO A 66 -0.44 -18.94 25.52
C PRO A 66 -1.70 -18.99 26.39
N GLU A 67 -2.39 -20.12 26.41
CA GLU A 67 -3.47 -20.31 27.38
C GLU A 67 -2.87 -20.01 28.76
N ALA A 68 -3.34 -18.92 29.36
CA ALA A 68 -3.04 -18.62 30.74
C ALA A 68 -3.99 -19.47 31.58
N GLY A 69 -3.48 -20.57 32.13
CA GLY A 69 -4.18 -21.38 33.14
C GLY A 69 -4.10 -22.86 32.87
#